data_AF-A0A7Y5PXE7-F1
#
_entry.id   AF-A0A7Y5PXE7-F1
#
_cell.length_a   1.000
_cell.length_b   1.000
_cell.length_c   1.000
_cell.angle_alpha   90.00
_cell.angle_beta   90.00
_cell.angle_gamma   90.00
#
_symmetry.space_group_name_H-M   'P 1'
#
loop_
_entity.id
_entity.type
_entity.pdbx_description
1 polymer ?
#
loop_
_entity_poly.entity_id
_entity_poly.type
_entity_poly.pdbx_seq_one_letter_code
_entity_poly.pdbx_strand_id
1 'polypeptide(L)'
;RRTRPPLALWLLVAALVAAVLALSGPRLGAGSAAVPWRFVVDRSPSMYLDSGGKSRLERALEELTKQLGPLEGEWIAASGRERCASVEGEFPEVWRGAPVGAWSEPEWSTFDAEGTLWVTDASARLAPVAAGFVASGGPAVPGLVASDATGRWVFDGRDVVREDVVATEVGEVVLDPKLRGGPLGTALEAWAKARRYDVREASARARLTLQLETQGELLEGDVFGPGFRAATRARAVAAFEGVPQRRLVDLGDVCVARATMGHVRVGFESLGPIEGDDAAFALAWAREFDAWTLVEGCAESERAAAGELRWKPTKRPAEPQRFPHERAWLAALAAVLALVALGARRA
;
A
#
# COMPACT_ATOMS: atom_id res chain seq x y z
N ARG A 1 28.16 64.82 -19.14
CA ARG A 1 27.91 64.76 -17.68
C ARG A 1 27.25 63.41 -17.37
N ARG A 2 27.90 62.49 -16.65
CA ARG A 2 27.27 61.23 -16.23
C ARG A 2 26.32 61.53 -15.08
N THR A 3 25.03 61.45 -15.31
CA THR A 3 24.00 61.52 -14.28
C THR A 3 24.15 60.31 -13.38
N ARG A 4 24.49 60.53 -12.11
CA ARG A 4 24.49 59.45 -11.12
C ARG A 4 23.04 58.98 -10.93
N PRO A 5 22.79 57.66 -10.92
CA PRO A 5 21.45 57.14 -10.66
C PRO A 5 20.95 57.58 -9.27
N PRO A 6 19.64 57.81 -9.10
CA PRO A 6 19.06 58.27 -7.85
C PRO A 6 19.20 57.22 -6.75
N LEU A 7 19.43 57.67 -5.51
CA LEU A 7 19.63 56.83 -4.31
C LEU A 7 18.50 55.79 -4.13
N ALA A 8 17.26 56.15 -4.46
CA ALA A 8 16.10 55.27 -4.36
C ALA A 8 16.24 54.00 -5.22
N LEU A 9 16.89 54.07 -6.38
CA LEU A 9 17.11 52.90 -7.24
C LEU A 9 18.07 51.92 -6.57
N TRP A 10 19.13 52.40 -5.93
CA TRP A 10 20.10 51.56 -5.21
C TRP A 10 19.46 50.85 -4.01
N LEU A 11 18.62 51.55 -3.26
CA LEU A 11 17.90 50.96 -2.12
C LEU A 11 16.93 49.87 -2.56
N LEU A 12 16.25 50.05 -3.70
CA LEU A 12 15.33 49.06 -4.24
C LEU A 12 16.05 47.80 -4.74
N VAL A 13 17.20 47.96 -5.38
CA VAL A 13 18.08 46.84 -5.77
C VAL A 13 18.58 46.10 -4.52
N ALA A 14 19.00 46.82 -3.48
CA ALA A 14 19.43 46.21 -2.22
C ALA A 14 18.29 45.43 -1.53
N ALA A 15 17.07 45.98 -1.55
CA ALA A 15 15.88 45.29 -1.03
C ALA A 15 15.57 43.99 -1.79
N LEU A 16 15.66 44.02 -3.13
CA LEU A 16 15.47 42.84 -3.98
C LEU A 16 16.53 41.77 -3.70
N VAL A 17 17.80 42.15 -3.60
CA VAL A 17 18.90 41.22 -3.27
C VAL A 17 18.68 40.62 -1.88
N ALA A 18 18.31 41.42 -0.88
CA ALA A 18 18.01 40.93 0.46
C ALA A 18 16.81 39.97 0.48
N ALA A 19 15.75 40.26 -0.27
CA ALA A 19 14.60 39.38 -0.43
C ALA A 19 14.97 38.06 -1.12
N VAL A 20 15.78 38.11 -2.18
CA VAL A 20 16.29 36.90 -2.85
C VAL A 20 17.15 36.10 -1.90
N LEU A 21 18.03 36.72 -1.12
CA LEU A 21 18.84 36.02 -0.11
C LEU A 21 17.98 35.42 1.02
N ALA A 22 16.93 36.11 1.46
CA ALA A 22 15.95 35.61 2.44
C ALA A 22 15.23 34.35 1.92
N LEU A 23 14.84 34.38 0.64
CA LEU A 23 14.22 33.25 -0.05
C LEU A 23 15.22 32.11 -0.29
N SER A 24 16.48 32.44 -0.55
CA SER A 24 17.55 31.48 -0.84
C SER A 24 18.01 30.72 0.41
N GLY A 25 17.98 31.36 1.58
CA GLY A 25 18.36 30.78 2.86
C GLY A 25 19.89 30.63 3.06
N PRO A 26 20.41 30.84 4.27
CA PRO A 26 21.82 30.62 4.58
C PRO A 26 22.17 29.14 4.56
N ARG A 27 23.27 28.80 3.85
CA ARG A 27 23.81 27.43 3.76
C ARG A 27 24.97 27.13 4.71
N LEU A 28 24.95 27.68 5.92
CA LEU A 28 26.05 27.50 6.87
C LEU A 28 25.80 26.27 7.75
N GLY A 29 26.73 25.32 7.71
CA GLY A 29 26.64 24.04 8.41
C GLY A 29 26.70 24.21 9.93
N ALA A 30 25.54 24.18 10.58
CA ALA A 30 25.45 23.92 12.00
C ALA A 30 25.39 22.40 12.20
N GLY A 31 26.21 21.86 13.10
CA GLY A 31 26.23 20.43 13.41
C GLY A 31 24.86 19.98 13.93
N SER A 32 24.33 18.93 13.31
CA SER A 32 22.91 18.56 13.45
C SER A 32 22.72 17.06 13.52
N ALA A 33 21.65 16.67 14.23
CA ALA A 33 21.19 15.30 14.29
C ALA A 33 20.86 14.83 12.87
N ALA A 34 21.44 13.71 12.46
CA ALA A 34 21.23 13.16 11.13
C ALA A 34 19.74 12.96 10.86
N VAL A 35 19.24 13.48 9.74
CA VAL A 35 17.89 13.20 9.27
C VAL A 35 17.79 11.67 9.07
N PRO A 36 16.79 11.00 9.67
CA PRO A 36 16.65 9.56 9.54
C PRO A 36 16.36 9.18 8.09
N TRP A 37 16.82 8.01 7.67
CA TRP A 37 16.48 7.46 6.37
C TRP A 37 14.99 7.14 6.29
N ARG A 38 14.42 7.24 5.09
CA ARG A 38 13.10 6.70 4.79
C ARG A 38 13.26 5.47 3.91
N PHE A 39 12.71 4.35 4.34
CA PHE A 39 12.77 3.09 3.61
C PHE A 39 11.36 2.76 3.11
N VAL A 40 11.16 2.81 1.80
CA VAL A 40 9.88 2.44 1.18
C VAL A 40 9.99 1.01 0.68
N VAL A 41 9.21 0.13 1.28
CA VAL A 41 9.31 -1.31 1.10
C VAL A 41 8.18 -1.80 0.21
N ASP A 42 8.58 -2.46 -0.87
CA ASP A 42 7.71 -3.28 -1.69
C ASP A 42 7.24 -4.49 -0.87
N ARG A 43 5.94 -4.68 -0.78
CA ARG A 43 5.34 -5.85 -0.12
C ARG A 43 4.49 -6.67 -1.08
N SER A 44 4.70 -6.53 -2.39
CA SER A 44 4.10 -7.42 -3.37
C SER A 44 4.51 -8.89 -3.13
N PRO A 45 3.71 -9.87 -3.57
CA PRO A 45 4.02 -11.29 -3.38
C PRO A 45 5.41 -11.73 -3.85
N SER A 46 5.96 -11.11 -4.90
CA SER A 46 7.29 -11.43 -5.45
C SER A 46 8.40 -11.30 -4.42
N MET A 47 8.29 -10.33 -3.50
CA MET A 47 9.25 -10.06 -2.44
C MET A 47 9.41 -11.23 -1.47
N TYR A 48 8.38 -12.07 -1.34
CA TYR A 48 8.33 -13.17 -0.39
C TYR A 48 8.64 -14.53 -1.00
N LEU A 49 8.98 -14.57 -2.29
CA LEU A 49 9.39 -15.79 -2.97
C LEU A 49 10.75 -16.27 -2.42
N ASP A 50 10.76 -17.47 -1.83
CA ASP A 50 11.98 -18.13 -1.39
C ASP A 50 12.78 -18.60 -2.61
N SER A 51 14.07 -18.27 -2.65
CA SER A 51 15.01 -19.02 -3.46
C SER A 51 16.30 -19.24 -2.70
N GLY A 52 16.52 -20.48 -2.23
CA GLY A 52 17.73 -20.85 -1.50
C GLY A 52 17.66 -20.57 -0.01
N GLY A 53 16.46 -20.66 0.60
CA GLY A 53 16.24 -20.51 2.04
C GLY A 53 16.10 -19.07 2.51
N LYS A 54 15.98 -18.12 1.59
CA LYS A 54 15.71 -16.69 1.86
C LYS A 54 14.75 -16.13 0.84
N SER A 55 13.81 -15.32 1.31
CA SER A 55 12.96 -14.48 0.47
C SER A 55 13.78 -13.42 -0.27
N ARG A 56 13.19 -12.80 -1.29
CA ARG A 56 13.80 -11.65 -1.98
C ARG A 56 13.88 -10.43 -1.06
N LEU A 57 12.91 -10.24 -0.16
CA LEU A 57 12.92 -9.19 0.86
C LEU A 57 14.09 -9.35 1.83
N GLU A 58 14.30 -10.55 2.37
CA GLU A 58 15.42 -10.81 3.30
C GLU A 58 16.76 -10.51 2.64
N ARG A 59 16.93 -10.90 1.37
CA ARG A 59 18.13 -10.56 0.58
C ARG A 59 18.30 -9.06 0.39
N ALA A 60 17.22 -8.32 0.15
CA ALA A 60 17.26 -6.85 0.03
C ALA A 60 17.68 -6.20 1.36
N LEU A 61 17.13 -6.67 2.47
CA LEU A 61 17.45 -6.17 3.82
C LEU A 61 18.89 -6.49 4.23
N GLU A 62 19.40 -7.67 3.89
CA GLU A 62 20.80 -8.05 4.12
C GLU A 62 21.75 -7.15 3.34
N GLU A 63 21.46 -6.89 2.07
CA GLU A 63 22.29 -6.00 1.25
C GLU A 63 22.22 -4.56 1.78
N LEU A 64 21.04 -4.06 2.17
CA LEU A 64 20.93 -2.75 2.82
C LEU A 64 21.77 -2.67 4.09
N THR A 65 21.66 -3.67 4.96
CA THR A 65 22.41 -3.72 6.22
C THR A 65 23.92 -3.73 5.96
N LYS A 66 24.36 -4.47 4.95
CA LYS A 66 25.76 -4.51 4.53
C LYS A 66 26.27 -3.15 4.02
N GLN A 67 25.44 -2.41 3.28
CA GLN A 67 25.82 -1.12 2.69
C GLN A 67 25.74 0.05 3.69
N LEU A 68 24.78 0.03 4.61
CA LEU A 68 24.44 1.16 5.49
C LEU A 68 24.75 0.92 6.97
N GLY A 69 24.98 -0.33 7.39
CA GLY A 69 25.05 -0.72 8.79
C GLY A 69 23.65 -0.91 9.40
N PRO A 70 23.49 -0.68 10.72
CA PRO A 70 22.18 -0.75 11.38
C PRO A 70 21.15 0.14 10.68
N LEU A 71 19.99 -0.45 10.36
CA LEU A 71 18.95 0.21 9.58
C LEU A 71 17.94 0.88 10.52
N GLU A 72 18.25 2.12 10.91
CA GLU A 72 17.35 2.96 11.70
C GLU A 72 16.75 4.07 10.82
N GLY A 73 15.41 4.18 10.83
CA GLY A 73 14.71 5.21 10.07
C GLY A 73 13.19 5.08 10.10
N GLU A 74 12.54 5.77 9.18
CA GLU A 74 11.11 5.62 8.94
C GLU A 74 10.90 4.53 7.88
N TRP A 75 10.27 3.42 8.27
CA TRP A 75 9.88 2.33 7.39
C TRP A 75 8.46 2.52 6.90
N ILE A 76 8.27 2.41 5.60
CA ILE A 76 7.00 2.67 4.93
C ILE A 76 6.63 1.44 4.09
N ALA A 77 5.52 0.80 4.42
CA ALA A 77 4.93 -0.22 3.55
C ALA A 77 3.98 0.46 2.57
N ALA A 78 4.21 0.26 1.27
CA ALA A 78 3.42 0.86 0.21
C ALA A 78 2.83 -0.20 -0.72
N SER A 79 1.66 0.10 -1.30
CA SER A 79 1.01 -0.69 -2.33
C SER A 79 0.42 0.25 -3.37
N GLY A 80 0.91 0.20 -4.61
CA GLY A 80 0.56 1.20 -5.61
C GLY A 80 0.86 2.62 -5.11
N ARG A 81 -0.12 3.53 -5.18
CA ARG A 81 0.04 4.92 -4.71
C ARG A 81 -0.04 5.08 -3.19
N GLU A 82 -0.58 4.07 -2.50
CA GLU A 82 -1.00 4.23 -1.12
C GLU A 82 0.13 3.90 -0.14
N ARG A 83 0.23 4.72 0.90
CA ARG A 83 1.01 4.44 2.09
C ARG A 83 0.13 3.64 3.04
N CYS A 84 0.38 2.34 3.14
CA CYS A 84 -0.43 1.42 3.94
C CYS A 84 -0.04 1.45 5.43
N ALA A 85 1.25 1.62 5.74
CA ALA A 85 1.73 1.69 7.12
C ALA A 85 3.04 2.48 7.25
N SER A 86 3.34 2.92 8.48
CA SER A 86 4.60 3.58 8.83
C SER A 86 5.06 3.21 10.23
N VAL A 87 6.37 2.96 10.39
CA VAL A 87 6.99 2.69 11.68
C VAL A 87 8.33 3.41 11.76
N GLU A 88 8.64 4.06 12.87
CA GLU A 88 9.97 4.63 13.14
C GLU A 88 10.86 3.62 13.89
N GLY A 89 12.15 3.60 13.59
CA GLY A 89 13.15 2.75 14.23
C GLY A 89 13.64 1.61 13.33
N GLU A 90 13.66 0.40 13.86
CA GLU A 90 14.10 -0.82 13.17
C GLU A 90 13.02 -1.38 12.21
N PHE A 91 13.42 -2.30 11.33
CA PHE A 91 12.50 -2.96 10.42
C PHE A 91 11.42 -3.75 11.19
N PRO A 92 10.12 -3.54 10.91
CA PRO A 92 9.06 -4.26 11.63
C PRO A 92 9.08 -5.77 11.35
N GLU A 93 9.26 -6.61 12.37
CA GLU A 93 9.32 -8.07 12.22
C GLU A 93 8.07 -8.67 11.55
N VAL A 94 6.89 -8.09 11.80
CA VAL A 94 5.63 -8.49 11.14
C VAL A 94 5.65 -8.29 9.62
N TRP A 95 6.55 -7.47 9.08
CA TRP A 95 6.69 -7.26 7.63
C TRP A 95 7.57 -8.31 6.95
N ARG A 96 8.28 -9.17 7.69
CA ARG A 96 9.03 -10.30 7.13
C ARG A 96 8.13 -11.38 6.55
N GLY A 97 6.91 -11.50 7.08
CA GLY A 97 5.88 -12.37 6.51
C GLY A 97 5.22 -11.73 5.28
N ALA A 98 4.85 -12.56 4.31
CA ALA A 98 4.02 -12.14 3.19
C ALA A 98 2.74 -11.48 3.72
N PRO A 99 2.33 -10.31 3.20
CA PRO A 99 1.12 -9.70 3.69
C PRO A 99 -0.10 -10.51 3.26
N VAL A 100 -1.15 -10.42 4.05
CA VAL A 100 -2.48 -10.85 3.63
C VAL A 100 -3.01 -9.80 2.65
N GLY A 101 -3.65 -10.22 1.57
CA GLY A 101 -4.24 -9.29 0.60
C GLY A 101 -3.55 -9.30 -0.77
N ALA A 102 -4.17 -8.63 -1.73
CA ALA A 102 -3.52 -8.27 -2.99
C ALA A 102 -2.67 -7.03 -2.74
N TRP A 103 -1.35 -7.19 -2.85
CA TRP A 103 -0.39 -6.09 -2.77
C TRP A 103 0.21 -5.88 -4.15
N SER A 104 0.00 -4.69 -4.69
CA SER A 104 0.68 -4.26 -5.92
C SER A 104 2.02 -3.63 -5.57
N GLU A 105 2.98 -3.72 -6.48
CA GLU A 105 4.22 -2.94 -6.39
C GLU A 105 3.90 -1.45 -6.13
N PRO A 106 4.71 -0.75 -5.32
CA PRO A 106 4.58 0.69 -5.12
C PRO A 106 4.68 1.47 -6.43
N GLU A 107 3.90 2.55 -6.56
CA GLU A 107 4.10 3.54 -7.63
C GLU A 107 5.30 4.41 -7.26
N TRP A 108 6.49 3.89 -7.51
CA TRP A 108 7.76 4.42 -7.00
C TRP A 108 7.95 5.93 -7.18
N SER A 109 7.44 6.52 -8.26
CA SER A 109 7.51 7.97 -8.49
C SER A 109 6.85 8.82 -7.41
N THR A 110 5.84 8.32 -6.69
CA THR A 110 5.23 9.06 -5.56
C THR A 110 6.14 9.11 -4.34
N PHE A 111 7.16 8.26 -4.30
CA PHE A 111 8.14 8.12 -3.23
C PHE A 111 9.55 8.55 -3.67
N ASP A 112 9.68 9.23 -4.81
CA ASP A 112 10.97 9.71 -5.34
C ASP A 112 11.41 10.99 -4.63
N ALA A 113 12.06 10.86 -3.48
CA ALA A 113 12.52 11.99 -2.69
C ALA A 113 13.89 11.76 -2.07
N GLU A 114 14.62 12.84 -1.80
CA GLU A 114 15.91 12.78 -1.13
C GLU A 114 15.81 12.08 0.24
N GLY A 115 16.86 11.33 0.59
CA GLY A 115 16.88 10.50 1.79
C GLY A 115 15.90 9.34 1.82
N THR A 116 15.35 8.95 0.67
CA THR A 116 14.49 7.79 0.53
C THR A 116 15.25 6.67 -0.16
N LEU A 117 15.08 5.45 0.33
CA LEU A 117 15.55 4.22 -0.29
C LEU A 117 14.37 3.32 -0.60
N TRP A 118 14.23 2.96 -1.87
CA TRP A 118 13.28 1.96 -2.31
C TRP A 118 13.86 0.56 -2.06
N VAL A 119 13.06 -0.32 -1.47
CA VAL A 119 13.44 -1.70 -1.13
C VAL A 119 12.51 -2.62 -1.91
N THR A 120 13.04 -3.26 -2.94
CA THR A 120 12.26 -4.08 -3.89
C THR A 120 13.09 -5.27 -4.38
N ASP A 121 12.51 -6.15 -5.17
CA ASP A 121 13.19 -7.29 -5.77
C ASP A 121 13.67 -6.97 -7.18
N ALA A 122 12.87 -6.28 -7.98
CA ALA A 122 13.23 -5.91 -9.34
C ALA A 122 13.69 -4.45 -9.43
N SER A 123 14.50 -4.14 -10.46
CA SER A 123 14.77 -2.74 -10.77
C SER A 123 13.46 -2.04 -11.18
N ALA A 124 13.14 -0.92 -10.52
CA ALA A 124 12.02 -0.08 -10.93
C ALA A 124 12.12 0.26 -12.42
N ARG A 125 10.98 0.18 -13.13
CA ARG A 125 10.93 0.49 -14.58
C ARG A 125 11.44 1.89 -14.90
N LEU A 126 11.19 2.83 -13.99
CA LEU A 126 11.73 4.18 -14.03
C LEU A 126 12.82 4.29 -12.96
N ALA A 127 14.03 4.67 -13.38
CA ALA A 127 15.10 4.93 -12.43
C ALA A 127 14.75 6.15 -11.55
N PRO A 128 15.00 6.10 -10.23
CA PRO A 128 14.73 7.25 -9.37
C PRO A 128 15.61 8.45 -9.75
N VAL A 129 15.02 9.64 -9.62
CA VAL A 129 15.70 10.93 -9.80
C VAL A 129 16.37 11.37 -8.50
N ALA A 130 15.68 11.23 -7.36
CA ALA A 130 16.11 11.71 -6.05
C ALA A 130 16.28 10.59 -5.01
N ALA A 131 15.47 9.53 -5.06
CA ALA A 131 15.61 8.36 -4.20
C ALA A 131 16.79 7.47 -4.62
N GLY A 132 17.24 6.65 -3.69
CA GLY A 132 18.12 5.52 -3.98
C GLY A 132 17.28 4.25 -4.00
N PHE A 133 17.89 3.13 -4.39
CA PHE A 133 17.20 1.85 -4.33
C PHE A 133 18.14 0.69 -4.04
N VAL A 134 17.57 -0.33 -3.42
CA VAL A 134 18.08 -1.70 -3.42
C VAL A 134 17.07 -2.57 -4.18
N ALA A 135 17.56 -3.31 -5.16
CA ALA A 135 16.83 -4.38 -5.80
C ALA A 135 17.57 -5.68 -5.46
N SER A 136 16.94 -6.61 -4.74
CA SER A 136 17.61 -7.87 -4.39
C SER A 136 17.84 -8.79 -5.58
N GLY A 137 17.08 -8.61 -6.66
CA GLY A 137 17.09 -9.47 -7.82
C GLY A 137 16.70 -10.91 -7.46
N GLY A 138 17.20 -11.83 -8.25
CA GLY A 138 17.06 -13.26 -8.02
C GLY A 138 16.61 -14.01 -9.27
N PRO A 139 16.85 -15.33 -9.29
CA PRO A 139 16.37 -16.18 -10.35
C PRO A 139 14.85 -16.26 -10.35
N ALA A 140 14.34 -16.83 -11.44
CA ALA A 140 12.95 -17.23 -11.52
C ALA A 140 12.64 -18.28 -10.42
N VAL A 141 11.48 -18.18 -9.77
CA VAL A 141 11.09 -19.05 -8.66
C VAL A 141 9.89 -19.90 -9.08
N PRO A 142 10.10 -21.21 -9.34
CA PRO A 142 9.02 -22.10 -9.69
C PRO A 142 7.91 -22.14 -8.62
N GLY A 143 6.70 -22.46 -9.03
CA GLY A 143 5.59 -22.70 -8.14
C GLY A 143 4.26 -22.23 -8.69
N LEU A 144 3.25 -22.29 -7.83
CA LEU A 144 1.87 -22.06 -8.23
C LEU A 144 1.63 -20.61 -8.67
N VAL A 145 1.05 -20.42 -9.84
CA VAL A 145 0.59 -19.14 -10.40
C VAL A 145 -0.90 -18.95 -10.17
N ALA A 146 -1.67 -20.01 -10.42
CA ALA A 146 -3.11 -20.02 -10.20
C ALA A 146 -3.57 -21.46 -9.97
N SER A 147 -4.74 -21.62 -9.36
CA SER A 147 -5.42 -22.92 -9.28
C SER A 147 -6.92 -22.76 -9.33
N ASP A 148 -7.60 -23.72 -9.94
CA ASP A 148 -9.05 -23.84 -9.95
C ASP A 148 -9.49 -25.29 -9.69
N ALA A 149 -10.78 -25.54 -9.88
CA ALA A 149 -11.41 -26.85 -9.68
C ALA A 149 -10.96 -27.94 -10.67
N THR A 150 -10.25 -27.56 -11.72
CA THR A 150 -9.90 -28.39 -12.88
C THR A 150 -8.40 -28.51 -13.09
N GLY A 151 -7.59 -27.64 -12.49
CA GLY A 151 -6.16 -27.59 -12.75
C GLY A 151 -5.40 -26.62 -11.86
N ARG A 152 -4.08 -26.76 -11.89
CA ARG A 152 -3.10 -25.83 -11.35
C ARG A 152 -2.27 -25.32 -12.51
N TRP A 153 -1.95 -24.03 -12.46
CA TRP A 153 -1.00 -23.42 -13.36
C TRP A 153 0.25 -23.19 -12.54
N VAL A 154 1.29 -23.95 -12.84
CA VAL A 154 2.57 -23.92 -12.14
C VAL A 154 3.58 -23.30 -13.09
N PHE A 155 4.29 -22.29 -12.62
CA PHE A 155 5.45 -21.79 -13.32
C PHE A 155 6.62 -22.72 -13.00
N ASP A 156 7.23 -23.32 -14.02
CA ASP A 156 8.32 -24.28 -13.83
C ASP A 156 9.71 -23.63 -13.75
N GLY A 157 9.76 -22.30 -13.80
CA GLY A 157 10.97 -21.48 -13.90
C GLY A 157 11.22 -20.91 -15.30
N ARG A 158 10.48 -21.35 -16.31
CA ARG A 158 10.53 -20.85 -17.69
C ARG A 158 9.17 -20.55 -18.26
N ASP A 159 8.24 -21.49 -18.13
CA ASP A 159 6.91 -21.43 -18.72
C ASP A 159 5.85 -21.75 -17.66
N VAL A 160 4.61 -21.30 -17.92
CA VAL A 160 3.45 -21.72 -17.13
C VAL A 160 2.90 -23.02 -17.71
N VAL A 161 3.03 -24.09 -16.95
CA VAL A 161 2.49 -25.40 -17.28
C VAL A 161 1.18 -25.63 -16.53
N ARG A 162 0.20 -26.24 -17.22
CA ARG A 162 -1.02 -26.70 -16.58
C ARG A 162 -0.82 -28.11 -16.06
N GLU A 163 -1.01 -28.29 -14.77
CA GLU A 163 -1.06 -29.59 -14.11
C GLU A 163 -2.53 -29.91 -13.81
N ASP A 164 -3.00 -31.09 -14.23
CA ASP A 164 -4.31 -31.55 -13.84
C ASP A 164 -4.30 -31.86 -12.34
N VAL A 165 -5.25 -31.28 -11.60
CA VAL A 165 -5.39 -31.57 -10.17
C VAL A 165 -5.93 -32.98 -10.06
N VAL A 166 -5.12 -33.88 -9.51
CA VAL A 166 -5.62 -35.17 -9.00
C VAL A 166 -6.72 -34.83 -8.01
N ALA A 167 -7.92 -35.36 -8.21
CA ALA A 167 -9.19 -34.97 -7.58
C ALA A 167 -9.24 -35.00 -6.02
N THR A 168 -8.11 -35.23 -5.36
CA THR A 168 -7.95 -35.36 -3.91
C THR A 168 -7.74 -34.03 -3.18
N GLU A 169 -7.42 -32.92 -3.85
CA GLU A 169 -7.27 -31.61 -3.20
C GLU A 169 -8.45 -30.69 -3.53
N VAL A 170 -9.61 -31.04 -2.96
CA VAL A 170 -10.80 -30.19 -2.93
C VAL A 170 -10.47 -28.96 -2.08
N GLY A 171 -10.53 -27.76 -2.67
CA GLY A 171 -10.32 -26.52 -1.91
C GLY A 171 -11.39 -26.37 -0.82
N GLU A 172 -11.04 -25.78 0.33
CA GLU A 172 -11.99 -25.60 1.42
C GLU A 172 -12.41 -24.13 1.53
N VAL A 173 -13.66 -23.89 1.94
CA VAL A 173 -14.17 -22.57 2.27
C VAL A 173 -14.83 -22.65 3.63
N VAL A 174 -14.63 -21.63 4.46
CA VAL A 174 -15.21 -21.57 5.80
C VAL A 174 -16.44 -20.69 5.77
N LEU A 175 -17.54 -21.22 6.27
CA LEU A 175 -18.81 -20.52 6.43
C LEU A 175 -19.18 -20.51 7.92
N ASP A 176 -19.34 -19.32 8.48
CA ASP A 176 -19.89 -19.16 9.82
C ASP A 176 -21.24 -19.90 9.95
N PRO A 177 -21.42 -20.80 10.93
CA PRO A 177 -22.66 -21.56 11.09
C PRO A 177 -23.92 -20.71 11.19
N LYS A 178 -23.83 -19.49 11.73
CA LYS A 178 -25.00 -18.58 11.88
C LYS A 178 -25.49 -18.01 10.56
N LEU A 179 -24.66 -18.05 9.51
CA LEU A 179 -25.03 -17.60 8.17
C LEU A 179 -25.66 -18.72 7.33
N ARG A 180 -25.58 -19.98 7.77
CA ARG A 180 -26.14 -21.12 7.05
C ARG A 180 -27.65 -21.04 6.95
N GLY A 181 -28.19 -21.37 5.78
CA GLY A 181 -29.62 -21.30 5.48
C GLY A 181 -30.18 -19.90 5.24
N GLY A 182 -29.39 -18.83 5.49
CA GLY A 182 -29.72 -17.48 5.04
C GLY A 182 -29.31 -17.24 3.57
N PRO A 183 -29.80 -16.17 2.92
CA PRO A 183 -29.52 -15.92 1.50
C PRO A 183 -28.04 -15.87 1.16
N LEU A 184 -27.22 -15.25 2.02
CA LEU A 184 -25.77 -15.16 1.82
C LEU A 184 -25.06 -16.51 1.98
N GLY A 185 -25.44 -17.31 2.98
CA GLY A 185 -24.90 -18.67 3.17
C GLY A 185 -25.24 -19.56 1.99
N THR A 186 -26.49 -19.51 1.51
CA THR A 186 -26.94 -20.25 0.31
C THR A 186 -26.17 -19.81 -0.94
N ALA A 187 -25.92 -18.51 -1.12
CA ALA A 187 -25.12 -18.01 -2.24
C ALA A 187 -23.67 -18.53 -2.17
N LEU A 188 -23.04 -18.52 -0.99
CA LEU A 188 -21.68 -19.05 -0.80
C LEU A 188 -21.63 -20.56 -1.07
N GLU A 189 -22.58 -21.34 -0.54
CA GLU A 189 -22.64 -22.79 -0.75
C GLU A 189 -22.83 -23.14 -2.24
N ALA A 190 -23.69 -22.41 -2.95
CA ALA A 190 -23.86 -22.59 -4.39
C ALA A 190 -22.59 -22.25 -5.18
N TRP A 191 -21.93 -21.14 -4.83
CA TRP A 191 -20.66 -20.71 -5.41
C TRP A 191 -19.53 -21.72 -5.16
N ALA A 192 -19.43 -22.22 -3.93
CA ALA A 192 -18.46 -23.23 -3.51
C ALA A 192 -18.67 -24.54 -4.26
N LYS A 193 -19.92 -25.02 -4.32
CA LYS A 193 -20.29 -26.22 -5.08
C LYS A 193 -19.92 -26.10 -6.57
N ALA A 194 -20.18 -24.94 -7.19
CA ALA A 194 -19.81 -24.70 -8.59
C ALA A 194 -18.30 -24.78 -8.83
N ARG A 195 -17.49 -24.41 -7.83
CA ARG A 195 -16.01 -24.49 -7.83
C ARG A 195 -15.45 -25.76 -7.23
N ARG A 196 -16.31 -26.73 -6.88
CA ARG A 196 -15.91 -27.97 -6.20
C ARG A 196 -15.08 -27.65 -4.94
N TYR A 197 -15.56 -26.70 -4.15
CA TYR A 197 -15.02 -26.43 -2.81
C TYR A 197 -15.89 -27.09 -1.75
N ASP A 198 -15.24 -27.58 -0.70
CA ASP A 198 -15.88 -28.09 0.50
C ASP A 198 -16.19 -26.95 1.46
N VAL A 199 -17.45 -26.85 1.88
CA VAL A 199 -17.86 -25.88 2.89
C VAL A 199 -17.66 -26.46 4.29
N ARG A 200 -16.76 -25.87 5.06
CA ARG A 200 -16.40 -26.26 6.43
C ARG A 200 -16.81 -25.16 7.41
N GLU A 201 -16.85 -25.49 8.70
CA GLU A 201 -17.06 -24.49 9.76
C GLU A 201 -15.74 -23.89 10.26
N ALA A 202 -14.64 -24.61 10.07
CA ALA A 202 -13.28 -24.16 10.35
C ALA A 202 -12.31 -24.92 9.44
N SER A 203 -11.31 -24.22 8.92
CA SER A 203 -10.19 -24.81 8.20
C SER A 203 -9.01 -23.84 8.19
N ALA A 204 -7.81 -24.36 8.46
CA ALA A 204 -6.57 -23.62 8.29
C ALA A 204 -6.14 -23.51 6.81
N ARG A 205 -6.81 -24.24 5.92
CA ARG A 205 -6.56 -24.28 4.46
C ARG A 205 -7.69 -23.61 3.68
N ALA A 206 -8.54 -22.86 4.37
CA ALA A 206 -9.67 -22.17 3.76
C ALA A 206 -9.17 -21.16 2.73
N ARG A 207 -9.63 -21.31 1.49
CA ARG A 207 -9.37 -20.34 0.41
C ARG A 207 -10.20 -19.07 0.61
N LEU A 208 -11.34 -19.19 1.28
CA LEU A 208 -12.21 -18.09 1.64
C LEU A 208 -12.89 -18.40 2.97
N THR A 209 -12.88 -17.42 3.87
CA THR A 209 -13.57 -17.47 5.16
C THR A 209 -14.63 -16.38 5.18
N LEU A 210 -15.89 -16.76 5.26
CA LEU A 210 -17.01 -15.85 5.48
C LEU A 210 -17.39 -15.89 6.97
N GLN A 211 -17.09 -14.80 7.68
CA GLN A 211 -17.27 -14.69 9.13
C GLN A 211 -18.36 -13.66 9.47
N LEU A 212 -19.19 -13.97 10.46
CA LEU A 212 -20.16 -13.03 11.01
C LEU A 212 -19.50 -12.15 12.08
N GLU A 213 -19.67 -10.83 11.98
CA GLU A 213 -19.32 -9.88 13.03
C GLU A 213 -20.39 -9.91 14.13
N THR A 214 -19.96 -10.16 15.35
CA THR A 214 -20.86 -10.29 16.51
C THR A 214 -20.80 -9.11 17.47
N GLN A 215 -19.82 -8.21 17.29
CA GLN A 215 -19.64 -7.04 18.14
C GLN A 215 -20.28 -5.80 17.51
N GLY A 216 -20.54 -4.78 18.35
CA GLY A 216 -21.07 -3.48 17.93
C GLY A 216 -22.59 -3.36 18.03
N GLU A 217 -23.09 -2.15 17.78
CA GLU A 217 -24.52 -1.83 17.80
C GLU A 217 -25.26 -2.46 16.60
N LEU A 218 -26.49 -2.92 16.84
CA LEU A 218 -27.35 -3.46 15.80
C LEU A 218 -28.12 -2.31 15.15
N LEU A 219 -28.00 -2.21 13.84
CA LEU A 219 -28.65 -1.20 13.01
C LEU A 219 -29.69 -1.88 12.11
N GLU A 220 -30.76 -1.15 11.80
CA GLU A 220 -31.80 -1.63 10.90
C GLU A 220 -31.91 -0.67 9.70
N GLY A 221 -32.15 -1.23 8.53
CA GLY A 221 -32.44 -0.46 7.32
C GLY A 221 -32.27 -1.32 6.07
N ASP A 222 -32.11 -0.68 4.93
CA ASP A 222 -31.99 -1.37 3.64
C ASP A 222 -30.56 -1.34 3.13
N VAL A 223 -30.10 -2.49 2.64
CA VAL A 223 -28.88 -2.57 1.84
C VAL A 223 -29.22 -2.71 0.36
N PHE A 224 -28.36 -2.10 -0.45
CA PHE A 224 -28.52 -2.04 -1.89
C PHE A 224 -27.27 -2.62 -2.54
N GLY A 225 -27.47 -3.42 -3.59
CA GLY A 225 -26.40 -3.87 -4.46
C GLY A 225 -26.85 -3.92 -5.91
N PRO A 226 -25.98 -4.36 -6.82
CA PRO A 226 -26.31 -4.44 -8.24
C PRO A 226 -27.51 -5.39 -8.49
N GLY A 227 -28.70 -4.81 -8.70
CA GLY A 227 -29.92 -5.56 -9.02
C GLY A 227 -30.67 -6.15 -7.82
N PHE A 228 -30.32 -5.77 -6.59
CA PHE A 228 -31.04 -6.23 -5.41
C PHE A 228 -31.16 -5.16 -4.32
N ARG A 229 -32.22 -5.27 -3.52
CA ARG A 229 -32.43 -4.57 -2.26
C ARG A 229 -32.85 -5.58 -1.20
N ALA A 230 -32.42 -5.39 0.03
CA ALA A 230 -32.92 -6.21 1.14
C ALA A 230 -32.97 -5.40 2.42
N ALA A 231 -34.09 -5.50 3.14
CA ALA A 231 -34.16 -5.06 4.53
C ALA A 231 -33.20 -5.91 5.37
N THR A 232 -32.45 -5.29 6.26
CA THR A 232 -31.46 -5.99 7.08
C THR A 232 -31.42 -5.47 8.50
N ARG A 233 -31.03 -6.36 9.41
CA ARG A 233 -30.51 -6.00 10.73
C ARG A 233 -29.03 -6.36 10.72
N ALA A 234 -28.16 -5.37 10.85
CA ALA A 234 -26.73 -5.55 10.68
C ALA A 234 -25.88 -4.77 11.68
N ARG A 235 -24.68 -5.26 11.97
CA ARG A 235 -23.67 -4.62 12.81
C ARG A 235 -22.59 -3.98 11.98
N ALA A 236 -21.97 -2.94 12.53
CA ALA A 236 -20.79 -2.32 11.91
C ALA A 236 -19.63 -3.33 11.89
N VAL A 237 -19.01 -3.51 10.72
CA VAL A 237 -17.85 -4.39 10.57
C VAL A 237 -16.58 -3.57 10.76
N ALA A 238 -15.79 -3.97 11.76
CA ALA A 238 -14.50 -3.35 12.06
C ALA A 238 -13.51 -3.53 10.89
N ALA A 239 -12.61 -2.56 10.74
CA ALA A 239 -11.51 -2.63 9.80
C ALA A 239 -10.57 -3.81 10.13
N PHE A 240 -10.02 -4.46 9.10
CA PHE A 240 -8.87 -5.33 9.27
C PHE A 240 -7.64 -4.47 9.63
N GLU A 241 -7.04 -4.70 10.80
CA GLU A 241 -5.88 -3.93 11.25
C GLU A 241 -4.66 -4.21 10.37
N GLY A 242 -4.08 -3.16 9.79
CA GLY A 242 -2.84 -3.26 9.01
C GLY A 242 -2.95 -4.00 7.68
N VAL A 243 -4.18 -4.28 7.20
CA VAL A 243 -4.41 -5.02 5.95
C VAL A 243 -5.26 -4.19 4.97
N PRO A 244 -4.88 -4.10 3.68
CA PRO A 244 -5.73 -3.54 2.64
C PRO A 244 -7.08 -4.27 2.57
N GLN A 245 -8.16 -3.50 2.43
CA GLN A 245 -9.53 -4.01 2.51
C GLN A 245 -10.47 -3.16 1.66
N ARG A 246 -11.61 -3.75 1.26
CA ARG A 246 -12.69 -3.06 0.56
C ARG A 246 -13.98 -3.10 1.37
N ARG A 247 -14.70 -1.97 1.36
CA ARG A 247 -16.10 -1.90 1.80
C ARG A 247 -16.96 -2.53 0.70
N LEU A 248 -17.69 -3.60 1.02
CA LEU A 248 -18.52 -4.31 0.06
C LEU A 248 -19.96 -3.81 0.09
N VAL A 249 -20.49 -3.61 1.30
CA VAL A 249 -21.87 -3.18 1.53
C VAL A 249 -21.89 -2.17 2.66
N ASP A 250 -22.63 -1.09 2.43
CA ASP A 250 -22.85 -0.03 3.40
C ASP A 250 -24.35 0.08 3.72
N LEU A 251 -24.65 0.38 4.99
CA LEU A 251 -25.97 0.70 5.51
C LEU A 251 -25.93 2.16 5.98
N GLY A 252 -26.40 3.07 5.12
CA GLY A 252 -26.09 4.49 5.27
C GLY A 252 -24.58 4.72 5.20
N ASP A 253 -24.00 5.32 6.24
CA ASP A 253 -22.54 5.55 6.32
C ASP A 253 -21.77 4.41 7.00
N VAL A 254 -22.48 3.39 7.52
CA VAL A 254 -21.89 2.29 8.28
C VAL A 254 -21.56 1.12 7.37
N CYS A 255 -20.32 0.65 7.42
CA CYS A 255 -19.91 -0.52 6.65
C CYS A 255 -20.38 -1.80 7.33
N VAL A 256 -21.19 -2.59 6.64
CA VAL A 256 -21.79 -3.85 7.16
C VAL A 256 -21.24 -5.08 6.46
N ALA A 257 -20.39 -4.92 5.44
CA ALA A 257 -19.59 -6.01 4.90
C ALA A 257 -18.24 -5.48 4.41
N ARG A 258 -17.15 -6.13 4.84
CA ARG A 258 -15.79 -5.82 4.42
C ARG A 258 -15.09 -7.08 3.95
N ALA A 259 -14.18 -6.92 3.00
CA ALA A 259 -13.34 -8.02 2.58
C ALA A 259 -11.89 -7.63 2.45
N THR A 260 -11.05 -8.63 2.70
CA THR A 260 -9.64 -8.70 2.35
C THR A 260 -9.38 -10.09 1.74
N MET A 261 -8.18 -10.38 1.25
CA MET A 261 -7.95 -11.68 0.62
C MET A 261 -8.12 -12.83 1.62
N GLY A 262 -8.89 -13.82 1.19
CA GLY A 262 -9.28 -14.99 1.95
C GLY A 262 -10.33 -14.74 3.02
N HIS A 263 -10.77 -13.50 3.24
CA HIS A 263 -11.60 -13.16 4.39
C HIS A 263 -12.68 -12.14 4.02
N VAL A 264 -13.93 -12.52 4.24
CA VAL A 264 -15.08 -11.64 4.15
C VAL A 264 -15.73 -11.60 5.53
N ARG A 265 -15.80 -10.42 6.12
CA ARG A 265 -16.55 -10.18 7.36
C ARG A 265 -17.88 -9.51 7.01
N VAL A 266 -18.96 -10.06 7.52
CA VAL A 266 -20.30 -9.52 7.33
C VAL A 266 -20.96 -9.26 8.67
N GLY A 267 -21.71 -8.18 8.78
CA GLY A 267 -22.46 -7.81 9.97
C GLY A 267 -23.92 -8.23 9.92
N PHE A 268 -24.39 -8.93 8.88
CA PHE A 268 -25.81 -9.28 8.71
C PHE A 268 -26.28 -10.27 9.78
N GLU A 269 -26.98 -9.80 10.80
CA GLU A 269 -27.69 -10.65 11.77
C GLU A 269 -28.94 -11.26 11.14
N SER A 270 -29.64 -10.46 10.33
CA SER A 270 -30.68 -10.96 9.45
C SER A 270 -30.68 -10.21 8.12
N LEU A 271 -31.01 -10.94 7.05
CA LEU A 271 -31.29 -10.39 5.73
C LEU A 271 -32.73 -10.81 5.40
N GLY A 272 -33.60 -9.83 5.23
CA GLY A 272 -34.98 -10.03 4.80
C GLY A 272 -35.04 -10.61 3.37
N PRO A 273 -36.26 -10.83 2.85
CA PRO A 273 -36.44 -11.25 1.47
C PRO A 273 -35.71 -10.30 0.53
N ILE A 274 -35.04 -10.86 -0.48
CA ILE A 274 -34.38 -10.07 -1.51
C ILE A 274 -35.48 -9.48 -2.41
N GLU A 275 -35.62 -8.17 -2.38
CA GLU A 275 -36.43 -7.44 -3.35
C GLU A 275 -35.61 -7.32 -4.65
N GLY A 276 -36.07 -7.98 -5.70
CA GLY A 276 -35.43 -7.96 -7.01
C GLY A 276 -35.21 -9.36 -7.58
N ASP A 277 -34.05 -9.57 -8.19
CA ASP A 277 -33.65 -10.84 -8.78
C ASP A 277 -32.69 -11.59 -7.84
N ASP A 278 -33.15 -12.70 -7.26
CA ASP A 278 -32.33 -13.59 -6.42
C ASP A 278 -31.05 -14.05 -7.13
N ALA A 279 -31.11 -14.25 -8.45
CA ALA A 279 -29.95 -14.62 -9.24
C ALA A 279 -28.96 -13.45 -9.34
N ALA A 280 -29.42 -12.21 -9.44
CA ALA A 280 -28.57 -11.03 -9.41
C ALA A 280 -27.86 -10.88 -8.06
N PHE A 281 -28.56 -11.11 -6.94
CA PHE A 281 -27.95 -11.16 -5.61
C PHE A 281 -26.85 -12.23 -5.52
N ALA A 282 -27.16 -13.46 -5.91
CA ALA A 282 -26.20 -14.56 -5.88
C ALA A 282 -24.99 -14.31 -6.79
N LEU A 283 -25.21 -13.76 -7.99
CA LEU A 283 -24.14 -13.41 -8.93
C LEU A 283 -23.27 -12.25 -8.44
N ALA A 284 -23.86 -11.23 -7.81
CA ALA A 284 -23.11 -10.12 -7.22
C ALA A 284 -22.15 -10.65 -6.13
N TRP A 285 -22.65 -11.47 -5.20
CA TRP A 285 -21.82 -12.08 -4.17
C TRP A 285 -20.83 -13.11 -4.70
N ALA A 286 -21.19 -13.90 -5.72
CA ALA A 286 -20.26 -14.82 -6.36
C ALA A 286 -19.02 -14.10 -6.94
N ARG A 287 -19.22 -12.91 -7.54
CA ARG A 287 -18.11 -12.07 -8.03
C ARG A 287 -17.25 -11.54 -6.89
N GLU A 288 -17.88 -11.16 -5.77
CA GLU A 288 -17.15 -10.78 -4.56
C GLU A 288 -16.32 -11.97 -4.04
N PHE A 289 -16.91 -13.14 -3.91
CA PHE A 289 -16.20 -14.35 -3.47
C PHE A 289 -15.03 -14.67 -4.40
N ASP A 290 -15.20 -14.58 -5.72
CA ASP A 290 -14.09 -14.75 -6.67
C ASP A 290 -12.97 -13.73 -6.46
N ALA A 291 -13.33 -12.46 -6.28
CA ALA A 291 -12.37 -11.39 -6.08
C ALA A 291 -11.57 -11.53 -4.78
N TRP A 292 -12.16 -12.14 -3.74
CA TRP A 292 -11.57 -12.25 -2.41
C TRP A 292 -11.11 -13.65 -2.04
N THR A 293 -11.33 -14.66 -2.88
CA THR A 293 -10.77 -15.99 -2.66
C THR A 293 -9.26 -15.88 -2.75
N LEU A 294 -8.55 -16.47 -1.79
CA LEU A 294 -7.11 -16.67 -1.90
C LEU A 294 -6.87 -17.53 -3.13
N VAL A 295 -6.45 -16.87 -4.21
CA VAL A 295 -5.78 -17.56 -5.30
C VAL A 295 -4.42 -17.90 -4.73
N GLU A 296 -4.20 -19.17 -4.43
CA GLU A 296 -2.86 -19.65 -4.15
C GLU A 296 -2.03 -19.39 -5.41
N GLY A 297 -1.23 -18.34 -5.39
CA GLY A 297 -0.40 -18.03 -6.53
C GLY A 297 0.23 -16.66 -6.52
N CYS A 298 1.42 -16.61 -7.08
CA CYS A 298 2.15 -15.40 -7.40
C CYS A 298 2.15 -15.33 -8.93
N ALA A 299 1.82 -14.19 -9.52
CA ALA A 299 1.68 -14.07 -10.97
C ALA A 299 2.97 -14.54 -11.67
N GLU A 300 2.85 -15.03 -12.90
CA GLU A 300 4.02 -15.47 -13.67
C GLU A 300 5.12 -14.38 -13.71
N SER A 301 4.72 -13.13 -13.95
CA SER A 301 5.64 -11.99 -13.96
C SER A 301 6.35 -11.76 -12.63
N GLU A 302 5.69 -12.05 -11.50
CA GLU A 302 6.25 -11.92 -10.17
C GLU A 302 7.23 -13.07 -9.85
N ARG A 303 6.97 -14.26 -10.40
CA ARG A 303 7.83 -15.45 -10.30
C ARG A 303 9.00 -15.44 -11.27
N ALA A 304 8.91 -14.67 -12.35
CA ALA A 304 10.00 -14.50 -13.30
C ALA A 304 11.28 -13.99 -12.60
N ALA A 305 12.41 -14.05 -13.32
CA ALA A 305 13.67 -13.56 -12.78
C ALA A 305 13.57 -12.05 -12.49
N ALA A 306 13.86 -11.66 -11.24
CA ALA A 306 13.92 -10.26 -10.83
C ALA A 306 15.25 -9.59 -11.26
N GLY A 307 16.15 -10.37 -11.88
CA GLY A 307 17.42 -9.90 -12.43
C GLY A 307 18.55 -9.98 -11.43
N GLU A 308 19.55 -9.13 -11.60
CA GLU A 308 20.71 -9.07 -10.71
C GLU A 308 20.44 -8.16 -9.51
N LEU A 309 21.08 -8.50 -8.39
CA LEU A 309 21.13 -7.61 -7.24
C LEU A 309 21.76 -6.28 -7.64
N ARG A 310 21.08 -5.18 -7.32
CA ARG A 310 21.51 -3.83 -7.66
C ARG A 310 21.34 -2.90 -6.47
N TRP A 311 22.37 -2.10 -6.26
CA TRP A 311 22.39 -1.02 -5.29
C TRP A 311 22.69 0.28 -6.02
N LYS A 312 21.81 1.26 -5.88
CA LYS A 312 22.07 2.62 -6.34
C LYS A 312 21.85 3.56 -5.15
N PRO A 313 22.93 4.08 -4.55
CA PRO A 313 22.78 5.00 -3.43
C PRO A 313 22.17 6.31 -3.92
N THR A 314 21.44 6.97 -3.03
CA THR A 314 21.15 8.40 -3.15
C THR A 314 22.05 9.20 -2.22
N LYS A 315 22.04 10.52 -2.38
CA LYS A 315 22.58 11.42 -1.37
C LYS A 315 21.86 11.14 -0.07
N ARG A 316 22.64 10.88 0.97
CA ARG A 316 22.16 10.86 2.36
C ARG A 316 21.31 12.10 2.58
N PRO A 317 20.15 12.00 3.26
CA PRO A 317 19.23 13.12 3.36
C PRO A 317 19.99 14.36 3.81
N ALA A 318 19.96 15.38 2.94
CA ALA A 318 20.57 16.65 3.26
C ALA A 318 19.77 17.25 4.40
N GLU A 319 20.49 17.74 5.41
CA GLU A 319 19.86 18.36 6.55
C GLU A 319 18.97 19.53 6.09
N PRO A 320 17.69 19.60 6.49
CA PRO A 320 16.89 20.78 6.25
C PRO A 320 17.50 21.90 7.11
N GLN A 321 18.23 22.82 6.47
CA GLN A 321 18.77 24.00 7.12
C GLN A 321 17.62 24.86 7.68
N ARG A 322 17.31 24.66 8.96
CA ARG A 322 16.31 25.43 9.68
C ARG A 322 17.00 26.63 10.31
N PHE A 323 17.00 27.75 9.59
CA PHE A 323 17.32 29.07 10.15
C PHE A 323 16.08 29.98 10.15
N PRO A 324 15.07 29.72 11.02
CA PRO A 324 13.85 30.52 11.06
C PRO A 324 14.13 31.98 11.42
N HIS A 325 15.10 32.23 12.31
CA HIS A 325 15.47 33.58 12.73
C HIS A 325 16.25 34.35 11.66
N GLU A 326 17.02 33.66 10.81
CA GLU A 326 17.84 34.34 9.79
C GLU A 326 17.02 34.82 8.60
N ARG A 327 15.97 34.07 8.24
CA ARG A 327 14.99 34.52 7.23
C ARG A 327 14.17 35.71 7.72
N ALA A 328 13.84 35.73 9.01
CA ALA A 328 13.03 36.80 9.60
C ALA A 328 13.74 38.16 9.55
N TRP A 329 15.04 38.23 9.89
CA TRP A 329 15.76 39.51 9.83
C TRP A 329 16.06 39.95 8.39
N LEU A 330 16.34 39.03 7.46
CA LEU A 330 16.52 39.37 6.05
C LEU A 330 15.22 39.88 5.40
N ALA A 331 14.07 39.26 5.73
CA ALA A 331 12.76 39.74 5.30
C ALA A 331 12.42 41.11 5.94
N ALA A 332 12.74 41.31 7.22
CA ALA A 332 12.56 42.59 7.89
C ALA A 332 13.46 43.68 7.27
N LEU A 333 14.72 43.37 6.96
CA LEU A 333 15.64 44.27 6.28
C LEU A 333 15.14 44.64 4.87
N ALA A 334 14.64 43.66 4.11
CA ALA A 334 14.04 43.91 2.80
C ALA A 334 12.82 44.84 2.90
N ALA A 335 11.94 44.63 3.89
CA ALA A 335 10.79 45.50 4.14
C ALA A 335 11.19 46.93 4.52
N VAL A 336 12.18 47.09 5.40
CA VAL A 336 12.70 48.40 5.80
C VAL A 336 13.31 49.15 4.60
N LEU A 337 14.14 48.49 3.80
CA LEU A 337 14.74 49.10 2.60
C LEU A 337 13.69 49.53 1.57
N ALA A 338 12.65 48.73 1.37
CA ALA A 338 11.53 49.07 0.48
C ALA A 338 10.73 50.29 0.98
N LEU A 339 10.46 50.36 2.29
CA LEU A 339 9.76 51.50 2.90
C LEU A 339 10.59 52.79 2.78
N VAL A 340 11.90 52.74 3.03
CA VAL A 340 12.79 53.90 2.87
C VAL A 340 12.85 54.36 1.42
N ALA A 341 12.93 53.44 0.46
CA ALA A 341 12.92 53.78 -0.97
C ALA A 341 11.60 54.47 -1.41
N LEU A 342 10.46 54.04 -0.88
CA LEU A 342 9.16 54.66 -1.13
C LEU A 342 9.06 56.06 -0.51
N GLY A 343 9.58 56.25 0.71
CA GLY A 343 9.62 57.55 1.39
C GLY A 343 10.51 58.57 0.67
N ALA A 344 11.70 58.15 0.24
CA ALA A 344 12.66 59.01 -0.47
C ALA A 344 12.19 59.46 -1.87
N ARG A 345 11.14 58.82 -2.43
CA ARG A 345 10.53 59.21 -3.71
C ARG A 345 9.46 60.29 -3.55
N ARG A 346 8.98 60.52 -2.32
CA ARG A 346 7.96 61.54 -2.00
C ARG A 346 8.57 62.86 -1.53
N ALA A 347 9.84 62.87 -1.15
CA ALA A 347 10.62 64.06 -0.80
C ALA A 347 11.37 64.59 -2.04
#